data_AF-A0A7U9S7I5-F1
#
_entry.id   AF-A0A7U9S7I5-F1
#
_cell.length_a   1.000
_cell.length_b   1.000
_cell.length_c   1.000
_cell.angle_alpha   90.00
_cell.angle_beta   90.00
_cell.angle_gamma   90.00
#
_symmetry.space_group_name_H-M   'P 1'
#
loop_
_entity.id
_entity.type
_entity.pdbx_description
1 polymer ?
#
loop_
_entity_poly.entity_id
_entity_poly.type
_entity_poly.pdbx_seq_one_letter_code
_entity_poly.pdbx_strand_id
1 'polypeptide(L)'
;MDLGKTIFISDMDETLFDDDKQISAKNREAIVDYQKKGGLFTVATGRSIIGFRPYQDMLNIQAPVILYNGSCIYDYQKEKIVWVRWLPQEIKIYIQKLVDEFPKLGMQVMTETGIYSYHPTPVFKAYLKRESINYTEVKSIDEMPDGWIKAEMTTDLVDQKQFDKFLTLTVPKNVRCLATGTYSREIVGADVSKGDAVIRYRELLDHSEKTICCIGDHNNDYEMIKVADVGIAVENALEKIKNVADWIVTDNNHDAVAVAIKELEQLEKEKNEMEIRELIEKVIKDMESDGGLKSVVWVAAGGSHDGHYAAQYFMDRESTAVRSQQITSSEFVYAAPKCVGKNTIVVLTSMRGTKETIEAAKIAKQLGAVTISQYVDESELTEVCDYNVQYGSIWEDDKDQSKTNAGNALRMAMAIVDIVEGYDNYADAMDAFTKVQPAYVKAREYCRPLAEKWAEQMKDEKCITVLASGPAYGSGHIFSTCNILEMLQIQSPTFNSCDFFHGPFEITDKNKPFFLLVADGRTRKADERAITFMSKYAGDKVYILDAKELGLNNLKDSVAEYFNHLLFTPILNNVYMKALSKATGIDYTTRRYMWKVEY
;
A
#
# COMPACT_ATOMS: atom_id res chain seq x y z
N MET A 1 7.41 -3.09 5.92
CA MET A 1 7.18 -1.86 6.69
C MET A 1 5.67 -1.66 6.75
N ASP A 2 5.06 -1.19 7.85
CA ASP A 2 3.60 -0.89 7.91
C ASP A 2 3.40 0.59 7.59
N LEU A 3 2.82 0.93 6.44
CA LEU A 3 2.67 2.32 6.00
C LEU A 3 1.83 3.16 6.97
N GLY A 4 0.86 2.55 7.66
CA GLY A 4 0.08 3.23 8.69
C GLY A 4 0.91 3.67 9.90
N LYS A 5 2.11 3.11 10.04
CA LYS A 5 3.11 3.45 11.06
C LYS A 5 4.35 4.13 10.49
N THR A 6 4.31 4.59 9.23
CA THR A 6 5.46 5.25 8.60
C THR A 6 5.26 6.77 8.50
N ILE A 7 6.32 7.51 8.80
CA ILE A 7 6.43 8.95 8.57
C ILE A 7 7.46 9.16 7.46
N PHE A 8 7.07 9.86 6.41
CA PHE A 8 7.95 10.25 5.31
C PHE A 8 8.26 11.74 5.41
N ILE A 9 9.53 12.08 5.57
CA ILE A 9 10.04 13.45 5.74
C ILE A 9 10.90 13.80 4.54
N SER A 10 10.44 14.73 3.70
CA SER A 10 11.18 15.16 2.52
C SER A 10 11.91 16.49 2.74
N ASP A 11 13.14 16.62 2.27
CA ASP A 11 13.64 17.95 1.90
C ASP A 11 12.84 18.53 0.72
N MET A 12 12.88 19.85 0.57
CA MET A 12 12.24 20.56 -0.53
C MET A 12 13.15 20.85 -1.71
N ASP A 13 14.26 21.55 -1.50
CA ASP A 13 15.03 22.16 -2.60
C ASP A 13 15.96 21.12 -3.22
N GLU A 14 15.93 20.95 -4.55
CA GLU A 14 16.76 19.91 -5.22
C GLU A 14 16.43 18.47 -4.74
N THR A 15 15.25 18.28 -4.11
CA THR A 15 14.71 16.98 -3.70
C THR A 15 13.24 16.82 -4.13
N LEU A 16 12.32 17.59 -3.52
CA LEU A 16 10.89 17.57 -3.86
C LEU A 16 10.55 18.53 -5.00
N PHE A 17 11.29 19.65 -5.07
CA PHE A 17 11.23 20.61 -6.15
C PHE A 17 12.11 20.21 -7.31
N ASP A 18 11.58 20.36 -8.51
CA ASP A 18 12.36 20.37 -9.74
C ASP A 18 13.21 21.67 -9.85
N ASP A 19 13.99 21.77 -10.92
CA ASP A 19 14.87 22.91 -11.16
C ASP A 19 14.11 24.23 -11.42
N ASP A 20 12.84 24.12 -11.85
CA ASP A 20 11.89 25.23 -12.03
C ASP A 20 11.17 25.62 -10.73
N LYS A 21 11.57 25.02 -9.60
CA LYS A 21 11.00 25.22 -8.26
C LYS A 21 9.51 24.89 -8.19
N GLN A 22 9.08 23.91 -8.99
CA GLN A 22 7.73 23.35 -8.96
C GLN A 22 7.74 21.98 -8.31
N ILE A 23 6.60 21.62 -7.73
CA ILE A 23 6.34 20.24 -7.28
C ILE A 23 5.65 19.56 -8.47
N SER A 24 6.15 18.42 -8.92
CA SER A 24 5.50 17.71 -10.02
C SER A 24 4.11 17.20 -9.64
N ALA A 25 3.24 16.99 -10.63
CA ALA A 25 1.91 16.43 -10.38
C ALA A 25 1.98 15.03 -9.76
N LYS A 26 2.93 14.20 -10.22
CA LYS A 26 3.14 12.85 -9.70
C LYS A 26 3.63 12.86 -8.25
N ASN A 27 4.55 13.76 -7.88
CA ASN A 27 4.96 13.91 -6.48
C ASN A 27 3.74 14.24 -5.60
N ARG A 28 2.89 15.18 -6.02
CA ARG A 28 1.65 15.51 -5.27
C ARG A 28 0.69 14.32 -5.16
N GLU A 29 0.44 13.63 -6.27
CA GLU A 29 -0.46 12.48 -6.31
C GLU A 29 0.03 11.35 -5.41
N ALA A 30 1.33 11.03 -5.47
CA ALA A 30 1.94 10.00 -4.64
C ALA A 30 1.87 10.34 -3.15
N ILE A 31 2.11 11.60 -2.77
CA ILE A 31 1.98 12.06 -1.38
C ILE A 31 0.54 11.88 -0.89
N VAL A 32 -0.45 12.27 -1.70
CA VAL A 32 -1.87 12.12 -1.34
C VAL A 32 -2.26 10.65 -1.21
N ASP A 33 -1.79 9.79 -2.12
CA ASP A 33 -2.07 8.35 -2.07
C ASP A 33 -1.43 7.68 -0.86
N TYR A 34 -0.17 8.01 -0.56
CA TYR A 34 0.54 7.58 0.64
C TYR A 34 -0.21 7.96 1.92
N GLN A 35 -0.72 9.20 1.98
CA GLN A 35 -1.53 9.67 3.11
C GLN A 35 -2.86 8.93 3.23
N LYS A 36 -3.54 8.63 2.12
CA LYS A 36 -4.79 7.84 2.13
C LYS A 36 -4.59 6.42 2.64
N LYS A 37 -3.40 5.85 2.46
CA LYS A 37 -3.02 4.53 2.98
C LYS A 37 -2.63 4.57 4.47
N GLY A 38 -2.73 5.74 5.12
CA GLY A 38 -2.47 5.92 6.56
C GLY A 38 -1.06 6.44 6.88
N GLY A 39 -0.19 6.62 5.88
CA GLY A 39 1.13 7.19 6.06
C GLY A 39 1.10 8.67 6.42
N LEU A 40 2.05 9.13 7.23
CA LEU A 40 2.20 10.56 7.52
C LEU A 40 3.28 11.17 6.64
N PHE A 41 2.94 12.18 5.86
CA PHE A 41 3.90 12.94 5.05
C PHE A 41 4.15 14.32 5.65
N THR A 42 5.41 14.71 5.76
CA THR A 42 5.85 16.06 6.14
C THR A 42 7.16 16.44 5.45
N VAL A 43 7.67 17.65 5.72
CA VAL A 43 8.92 18.14 5.14
C VAL A 43 9.89 18.69 6.19
N ALA A 44 11.16 18.73 5.82
CA ALA A 44 12.23 19.39 6.56
C ALA A 44 12.95 20.40 5.66
N THR A 45 12.80 21.69 5.93
CA THR A 45 13.25 22.77 5.03
C THR A 45 13.95 23.91 5.76
N GLY A 46 14.79 24.67 5.03
CA GLY A 46 15.39 25.92 5.49
C GLY A 46 14.43 27.11 5.57
N ARG A 47 13.22 26.98 5.01
CA ARG A 47 12.19 28.03 4.97
C ARG A 47 11.65 28.37 6.37
N SER A 48 11.15 29.59 6.51
CA SER A 48 10.48 30.09 7.71
C SER A 48 9.01 29.66 7.77
N ILE A 49 8.33 29.92 8.90
CA ILE A 49 6.89 29.66 9.04
C ILE A 49 6.10 30.35 7.92
N ILE A 50 6.43 31.60 7.64
CA ILE A 50 5.78 32.39 6.58
C ILE A 50 6.18 31.89 5.20
N GLY A 51 7.47 31.56 5.01
CA GLY A 51 8.00 31.11 3.72
C GLY A 51 7.47 29.75 3.28
N PHE A 52 7.10 28.87 4.23
CA PHE A 52 6.52 27.57 3.90
C PHE A 52 4.99 27.59 3.75
N ARG A 53 4.29 28.58 4.33
CA ARG A 53 2.81 28.66 4.33
C ARG A 53 2.17 28.43 2.95
N PRO A 54 2.68 28.96 1.81
CA PRO A 54 2.08 28.71 0.49
C PRO A 54 2.08 27.23 0.06
N TYR A 55 3.00 26.43 0.57
CA TYR A 55 3.18 25.03 0.17
C TYR A 55 2.40 24.04 1.04
N GLN A 56 1.99 24.46 2.24
CA GLN A 56 1.22 23.62 3.17
C GLN A 56 -0.02 23.01 2.51
N ASP A 57 -0.81 23.85 1.84
CA ASP A 57 -2.06 23.42 1.19
C ASP A 57 -1.79 22.59 -0.05
N MET A 58 -0.74 22.95 -0.82
CA MET A 58 -0.35 22.22 -2.04
C MET A 58 0.06 20.77 -1.76
N LEU A 59 0.67 20.53 -0.59
CA LEU A 59 1.17 19.23 -0.16
C LEU A 59 0.20 18.51 0.78
N ASN A 60 -0.94 19.13 1.13
CA ASN A 60 -1.89 18.59 2.10
C ASN A 60 -1.20 18.10 3.39
N ILE A 61 -0.34 18.94 3.97
CA ILE A 61 0.48 18.54 5.14
C ILE A 61 -0.42 18.30 6.36
N GLN A 62 -0.43 17.06 6.85
CA GLN A 62 -1.23 16.63 8.00
C GLN A 62 -0.43 16.46 9.29
N ALA A 63 0.90 16.61 9.22
CA ALA A 63 1.80 16.44 10.36
C ALA A 63 2.67 17.70 10.56
N PRO A 64 3.22 17.94 11.78
CA PRO A 64 4.10 19.08 12.01
C PRO A 64 5.28 19.12 11.05
N VAL A 65 5.76 20.31 10.71
CA VAL A 65 6.81 20.57 9.71
C VAL A 65 8.10 20.99 10.39
N ILE A 66 9.23 20.49 9.92
CA ILE A 66 10.56 20.91 10.36
C ILE A 66 10.99 22.12 9.51
N LEU A 67 11.21 23.26 10.16
CA LEU A 67 11.50 24.55 9.54
C LEU A 67 12.86 25.10 9.99
N TYR A 68 13.35 26.13 9.29
CA TYR A 68 14.61 26.81 9.60
C TYR A 68 15.80 25.84 9.75
N ASN A 69 15.90 24.82 8.89
CA ASN A 69 16.95 23.79 8.93
C ASN A 69 17.01 23.02 10.26
N GLY A 70 15.86 22.90 10.93
CA GLY A 70 15.73 22.17 12.19
C GLY A 70 15.54 23.03 13.42
N SER A 71 15.61 24.37 13.34
CA SER A 71 15.43 25.24 14.52
C SER A 71 13.97 25.35 14.98
N CYS A 72 12.99 24.89 14.20
CA CYS A 72 11.58 24.93 14.60
C CYS A 72 10.82 23.71 14.09
N ILE A 73 9.89 23.21 14.90
CA ILE A 73 8.85 22.28 14.50
C ILE A 73 7.52 23.00 14.67
N TYR A 74 6.77 23.19 13.58
CA TYR A 74 5.52 23.95 13.57
C TYR A 74 4.36 23.10 13.08
N ASP A 75 3.25 23.12 13.80
CA ASP A 75 2.01 22.44 13.44
C ASP A 75 1.07 23.46 12.81
N TYR A 76 0.98 23.44 11.48
CA TYR A 76 0.13 24.35 10.74
C TYR A 76 -1.37 24.04 10.87
N GLN A 77 -1.75 22.81 11.22
CA GLN A 77 -3.15 22.45 11.46
C GLN A 77 -3.65 23.08 12.76
N LYS A 78 -2.76 23.23 13.74
CA LYS A 78 -3.05 23.83 15.04
C LYS A 78 -2.54 25.27 15.19
N GLU A 79 -1.95 25.82 14.12
CA GLU A 79 -1.29 27.12 14.08
C GLU A 79 -0.36 27.39 15.28
N LYS A 80 0.48 26.41 15.64
CA LYS A 80 1.33 26.51 16.84
C LYS A 80 2.75 26.00 16.62
N ILE A 81 3.69 26.65 17.29
CA ILE A 81 5.03 26.11 17.48
C ILE A 81 4.93 24.90 18.42
N VAL A 82 5.38 23.75 17.94
CA VAL A 82 5.55 22.53 18.75
C VAL A 82 6.87 22.60 19.50
N TRP A 83 7.93 23.06 18.82
CA TRP A 83 9.25 23.24 19.41
C TRP A 83 10.03 24.31 18.65
N VAL A 84 10.88 25.07 19.34
CA VAL A 84 11.74 26.08 18.72
C VAL A 84 13.04 26.23 19.50
N ARG A 85 14.12 26.48 18.76
CA ARG A 85 15.42 26.90 19.27
C ARG A 85 15.69 28.34 18.87
N TRP A 86 15.64 29.23 19.85
CA TRP A 86 16.08 30.60 19.66
C TRP A 86 17.61 30.68 19.70
N LEU A 87 18.16 31.58 18.89
CA LEU A 87 19.56 31.96 18.97
C LEU A 87 19.85 32.69 20.29
N PRO A 88 21.02 32.47 20.90
CA PRO A 88 21.44 33.18 22.10
C PRO A 88 21.50 34.71 21.87
N GLN A 89 21.08 35.51 22.85
CA GLN A 89 21.08 36.98 22.76
C GLN A 89 22.47 37.58 22.46
N GLU A 90 23.53 36.94 22.94
CA GLU A 90 24.92 37.31 22.63
C GLU A 90 25.27 37.26 21.13
N ILE A 91 24.48 36.53 20.31
CA ILE A 91 24.69 36.50 18.87
C ILE A 91 24.44 37.88 18.24
N LYS A 92 23.57 38.71 18.83
CA LYS A 92 23.28 40.07 18.35
C LYS A 92 24.55 40.93 18.38
N ILE A 93 25.34 40.79 19.45
CA ILE A 93 26.64 41.47 19.60
C ILE A 93 27.63 40.97 18.55
N TYR A 94 27.66 39.66 18.30
CA TYR A 94 28.53 39.08 17.29
C TYR A 94 28.17 39.53 15.87
N ILE A 95 26.88 39.57 15.54
CA ILE A 95 26.38 40.04 14.25
C ILE A 95 26.64 41.54 14.07
N GLN A 96 26.52 42.35 15.13
CA GLN A 96 26.93 43.75 15.09
C GLN A 96 28.42 43.87 14.72
N LYS A 97 29.29 43.06 15.33
CA LYS A 97 30.72 43.01 14.99
C LYS A 97 30.96 42.62 13.53
N LEU A 98 30.18 41.68 12.98
CA LEU A 98 30.30 41.28 11.58
C LEU A 98 29.94 42.42 10.62
N VAL A 99 28.85 43.14 10.88
CA VAL A 99 28.46 44.25 10.01
C VAL A 99 29.38 45.47 10.15
N ASP A 100 30.02 45.66 11.31
CA ASP A 100 31.03 46.69 11.52
C ASP A 100 32.31 46.39 10.71
N GLU A 101 32.78 45.14 10.73
CA GLU A 101 33.97 44.70 9.97
C GLU A 101 33.69 44.62 8.45
N PHE A 102 32.45 44.26 8.09
CA PHE A 102 32.01 44.12 6.70
C PHE A 102 30.76 44.99 6.43
N PRO A 103 30.92 46.32 6.22
CA PRO A 103 29.79 47.25 6.09
C PRO A 103 28.82 46.98 4.93
N LYS A 104 29.24 46.19 3.93
CA LYS A 104 28.43 45.79 2.78
C LYS A 104 27.76 44.42 2.95
N LEU A 105 27.94 43.77 4.09
CA LEU A 105 27.31 42.49 4.38
C LEU A 105 25.79 42.67 4.48
N GLY A 106 25.04 41.85 3.75
CA GLY A 106 23.61 41.74 3.97
C GLY A 106 23.34 40.84 5.16
N MET A 107 22.46 41.26 6.06
CA MET A 107 22.07 40.50 7.23
C MET A 107 20.56 40.32 7.27
N GLN A 108 20.13 39.10 7.55
CA GLN A 108 18.74 38.70 7.66
C GLN A 108 18.53 37.92 8.95
N VAL A 109 17.44 38.22 9.63
CA VAL A 109 17.02 37.47 10.80
C VAL A 109 15.59 37.03 10.60
N MET A 110 15.34 35.76 10.87
CA MET A 110 14.01 35.18 10.84
C MET A 110 13.55 34.90 12.27
N THR A 111 12.36 35.39 12.59
CA THR A 111 11.66 35.15 13.86
C THR A 111 10.42 34.29 13.60
N GLU A 112 9.60 34.09 14.63
CA GLU A 112 8.26 33.52 14.49
C GLU A 112 7.34 34.40 13.63
N THR A 113 7.46 35.72 13.76
CA THR A 113 6.49 36.68 13.21
C THR A 113 6.91 37.31 11.89
N GLY A 114 8.18 37.18 11.48
CA GLY A 114 8.66 37.86 10.29
C GLY A 114 10.11 37.61 9.92
N ILE A 115 10.50 38.21 8.80
CA ILE A 115 11.88 38.28 8.33
C ILE A 115 12.29 39.75 8.33
N TYR A 116 13.41 40.04 8.97
CA TYR A 116 13.96 41.37 9.14
C TYR A 116 15.32 41.43 8.46
N SER A 117 15.57 42.47 7.66
CA SER A 117 16.84 42.59 6.94
C SER A 117 17.51 43.93 7.18
N TYR A 118 18.79 43.86 7.51
CA TYR A 118 19.72 44.96 7.49
C TYR A 118 20.57 44.87 6.22
N HIS A 119 20.67 45.96 5.47
CA HIS A 119 21.41 46.04 4.20
C HIS A 119 21.00 44.95 3.17
N PRO A 120 19.73 44.87 2.75
CA PRO A 120 19.28 43.85 1.80
C PRO A 120 20.00 44.01 0.45
N THR A 121 20.84 43.02 0.11
CA THR A 121 21.67 43.02 -1.10
C THR A 121 20.88 42.61 -2.35
N PRO A 122 21.42 42.84 -3.57
CA PRO A 122 20.78 42.40 -4.80
C PRO A 122 20.43 40.92 -4.83
N VAL A 123 21.33 40.04 -4.36
CA VAL A 123 21.07 38.58 -4.31
C VAL A 123 19.91 38.27 -3.36
N PHE A 124 19.90 38.86 -2.17
CA PHE A 124 18.82 38.64 -1.21
C PHE A 124 17.46 39.16 -1.71
N LYS A 125 17.43 40.36 -2.31
CA LYS A 125 16.22 40.94 -2.90
C LYS A 125 15.68 40.08 -4.05
N ALA A 126 16.56 39.54 -4.88
CA ALA A 126 16.17 38.64 -5.96
C ALA A 126 15.54 37.34 -5.42
N TYR A 127 16.14 36.76 -4.37
CA TYR A 127 15.61 35.58 -3.68
C TYR A 127 14.21 35.83 -3.11
N LEU A 128 14.02 36.86 -2.29
CA LEU A 128 12.71 37.14 -1.69
C LEU A 128 11.63 37.44 -2.73
N LYS A 129 11.97 38.15 -3.81
CA LYS A 129 11.04 38.41 -4.91
C LYS A 129 10.62 37.10 -5.59
N ARG A 130 11.55 36.17 -5.79
CA ARG A 130 11.26 34.85 -6.39
C ARG A 130 10.35 34.03 -5.49
N GLU A 131 10.63 33.98 -4.19
CA GLU A 131 9.82 33.21 -3.23
C GLU A 131 8.52 33.93 -2.82
N SER A 132 8.28 35.16 -3.30
CA SER A 132 7.13 36.01 -2.91
C SER A 132 7.04 36.25 -1.39
N ILE A 133 8.19 36.43 -0.74
CA ILE A 133 8.30 36.61 0.70
C ILE A 133 8.49 38.10 1.03
N ASN A 134 7.65 38.60 1.94
CA ASN A 134 7.80 39.96 2.48
C ASN A 134 8.86 40.00 3.59
N TYR A 135 9.54 41.14 3.70
CA TYR A 135 10.51 41.40 4.77
C TYR A 135 10.38 42.84 5.29
N THR A 136 10.86 43.08 6.51
CA THR A 136 10.99 44.42 7.07
C THR A 136 12.44 44.86 7.02
N GLU A 137 12.71 45.98 6.36
CA GLU A 137 14.04 46.59 6.35
C GLU A 137 14.27 47.37 7.64
N VAL A 138 15.41 47.15 8.29
CA VAL A 138 15.84 47.84 9.51
C VAL A 138 17.10 48.66 9.23
N LYS A 139 17.29 49.76 9.97
CA LYS A 139 18.44 50.67 9.78
C LYS A 139 19.65 50.30 10.63
N SER A 140 19.48 49.44 11.62
CA SER A 140 20.55 48.91 12.46
C SER A 140 20.19 47.52 12.97
N ILE A 141 21.17 46.77 13.45
CA ILE A 141 20.92 45.48 14.11
C ILE A 141 20.09 45.65 15.39
N ASP A 142 20.23 46.78 16.07
CA ASP A 142 19.47 47.08 17.29
C ASP A 142 17.97 47.21 17.05
N GLU A 143 17.55 47.69 15.88
CA GLU A 143 16.14 47.78 15.46
C GLU A 143 15.50 46.41 15.15
N MET A 144 16.28 45.33 15.04
CA MET A 144 15.72 43.98 14.88
C MET A 144 15.02 43.53 16.17
N PRO A 145 13.83 42.88 16.07
CA PRO A 145 13.09 42.40 17.23
C PRO A 145 13.82 41.26 17.95
N ASP A 146 13.42 40.93 19.17
CA ASP A 146 13.89 39.73 19.87
C ASP A 146 13.37 38.41 19.23
N GLY A 147 13.85 37.28 19.75
CA GLY A 147 13.32 35.95 19.38
C GLY A 147 13.84 35.40 18.05
N TRP A 148 15.13 35.58 17.78
CA TRP A 148 15.78 35.13 16.54
C TRP A 148 15.80 33.60 16.51
N ILE A 149 15.29 32.99 15.44
CA ILE A 149 15.30 31.53 15.25
C ILE A 149 16.46 31.13 14.33
N LYS A 150 16.67 31.93 13.28
CA LYS A 150 17.75 31.77 12.30
C LYS A 150 18.26 33.13 11.87
N ALA A 151 19.57 33.22 11.72
CA ALA A 151 20.24 34.36 11.09
C ALA A 151 20.83 33.90 9.75
N GLU A 152 20.81 34.76 8.74
CA GLU A 152 21.36 34.49 7.43
C GLU A 152 22.13 35.72 6.94
N MET A 153 23.30 35.46 6.36
CA MET A 153 24.22 36.48 5.89
C MET A 153 24.39 36.31 4.38
N THR A 154 24.18 37.39 3.64
CA THR A 154 24.36 37.41 2.18
C THR A 154 25.65 38.14 1.83
N THR A 155 26.57 37.44 1.17
CA THR A 155 27.96 37.86 1.00
C THR A 155 28.32 38.29 -0.44
N ASP A 156 27.34 38.69 -1.25
CA ASP A 156 27.54 39.06 -2.66
C ASP A 156 28.29 40.38 -2.86
N LEU A 157 28.33 41.24 -1.84
CA LEU A 157 28.97 42.55 -1.88
C LEU A 157 30.25 42.64 -1.03
N VAL A 158 30.73 41.51 -0.49
CA VAL A 158 31.93 41.41 0.35
C VAL A 158 32.93 40.41 -0.25
N ASP A 159 34.20 40.49 0.15
CA ASP A 159 35.18 39.46 -0.21
C ASP A 159 34.87 38.17 0.56
N GLN A 160 34.31 37.18 -0.14
CA GLN A 160 33.88 35.91 0.46
C GLN A 160 35.03 35.14 1.12
N LYS A 161 36.24 35.17 0.55
CA LYS A 161 37.38 34.45 1.12
C LYS A 161 37.81 35.08 2.43
N GLN A 162 37.85 36.41 2.48
CA GLN A 162 38.14 37.14 3.70
C GLN A 162 37.04 36.92 4.75
N PHE A 163 35.78 36.98 4.33
CA PHE A 163 34.63 36.78 5.21
C PHE A 163 34.59 35.37 5.80
N ASP A 164 34.71 34.33 4.97
CA ASP A 164 34.70 32.93 5.42
C ASP A 164 35.87 32.64 6.36
N LYS A 165 37.05 33.21 6.11
CA LYS A 165 38.20 33.12 7.01
C LYS A 165 37.93 33.80 8.35
N PHE A 166 37.33 34.99 8.34
CA PHE A 166 36.96 35.71 9.56
C PHE A 166 35.95 34.90 10.37
N LEU A 167 34.85 34.49 9.72
CA LEU A 167 33.78 33.70 10.30
C LEU A 167 34.30 32.41 10.95
N THR A 168 35.18 31.69 10.26
CA THR A 168 35.81 30.45 10.79
C THR A 168 36.60 30.70 12.09
N LEU A 169 37.22 31.87 12.23
CA LEU A 169 38.04 32.22 13.39
C LEU A 169 37.23 32.80 14.55
N THR A 170 36.07 33.41 14.27
CA THR A 170 35.36 34.23 15.27
C THR A 170 33.97 33.72 15.65
N VAL A 171 33.41 32.74 14.92
CA VAL A 171 32.07 32.23 15.21
C VAL A 171 31.98 31.68 16.65
N PRO A 172 30.99 32.11 17.45
CA PRO A 172 30.80 31.60 18.80
C PRO A 172 30.54 30.08 18.81
N LYS A 173 31.08 29.37 19.80
CA LYS A 173 30.98 27.90 19.89
C LYS A 173 29.58 27.36 20.14
N ASN A 174 28.67 28.19 20.64
CA ASN A 174 27.28 27.84 20.96
C ASN A 174 26.31 28.04 19.77
N VAL A 175 26.83 28.47 18.62
CA VAL A 175 26.13 28.45 17.34
C VAL A 175 26.92 27.64 16.33
N ARG A 176 26.26 27.26 15.23
CA ARG A 176 26.93 26.73 14.04
C ARG A 176 26.65 27.65 12.88
N CYS A 177 27.61 27.73 11.95
CA CYS A 177 27.41 28.42 10.70
C CYS A 177 27.48 27.44 9.52
N LEU A 178 26.51 27.53 8.61
CA LEU A 178 26.34 26.64 7.47
C LEU A 178 26.40 27.45 6.18
N ALA A 179 27.06 26.92 5.15
CA ALA A 179 26.99 27.48 3.81
C ALA A 179 25.82 26.86 3.05
N THR A 180 24.88 27.69 2.59
CA THR A 180 23.69 27.29 1.83
C THR A 180 23.72 27.95 0.46
N GLY A 181 24.50 27.38 -0.45
CA GLY A 181 24.78 27.96 -1.77
C GLY A 181 25.92 28.99 -1.76
N THR A 182 26.11 29.66 -2.90
CA THR A 182 27.33 30.47 -3.17
C THR A 182 27.48 31.64 -2.20
N TYR A 183 26.42 32.44 -2.03
CA TYR A 183 26.48 33.72 -1.30
C TYR A 183 25.81 33.70 0.07
N SER A 184 25.26 32.56 0.50
CA SER A 184 24.54 32.50 1.79
C SER A 184 25.31 31.74 2.85
N ARG A 185 25.29 32.29 4.07
CA ARG A 185 25.82 31.70 5.29
C ARG A 185 24.76 31.82 6.38
N GLU A 186 24.29 30.70 6.90
CA GLU A 186 23.25 30.64 7.93
C GLU A 186 23.84 30.39 9.31
N ILE A 187 23.32 31.05 10.33
CA ILE A 187 23.62 30.81 11.75
C ILE A 187 22.37 30.21 12.40
N VAL A 188 22.54 29.03 12.99
CA VAL A 188 21.56 28.32 13.82
C VAL A 188 22.22 27.91 15.15
N GLY A 189 21.43 27.43 16.12
CA GLY A 189 21.98 26.91 17.37
C GLY A 189 22.98 25.77 17.14
N ALA A 190 24.00 25.64 17.99
CA ALA A 190 25.02 24.59 17.82
C ALA A 190 24.45 23.15 17.89
N ASP A 191 23.31 22.98 18.58
CA ASP A 191 22.57 21.73 18.79
C ASP A 191 21.39 21.54 17.82
N VAL A 192 21.46 22.20 16.66
CA VAL A 192 20.41 22.21 15.63
C VAL A 192 20.92 21.66 14.31
N SER A 193 20.20 20.70 13.77
CA SER A 193 20.24 20.25 12.38
C SER A 193 18.87 19.67 12.03
N LYS A 194 18.64 19.37 10.74
CA LYS A 194 17.46 18.61 10.36
C LYS A 194 17.42 17.25 11.05
N GLY A 195 18.57 16.59 11.26
CA GLY A 195 18.65 15.34 12.01
C GLY A 195 18.29 15.49 13.48
N ASP A 196 18.81 16.52 14.16
CA ASP A 196 18.44 16.78 15.55
C ASP A 196 16.94 17.13 15.69
N ALA A 197 16.35 17.73 14.65
CA ALA A 197 14.92 17.96 14.59
C ALA A 197 14.14 16.66 14.37
N VAL A 198 14.60 15.73 13.53
CA VAL A 198 13.99 14.40 13.35
C VAL A 198 14.00 13.58 14.65
N ILE A 199 15.09 13.61 15.41
CA ILE A 199 15.16 12.95 16.72
C ILE A 199 14.10 13.54 17.67
N ARG A 200 14.03 14.87 17.77
CA ARG A 200 13.00 15.55 18.58
C ARG A 200 11.59 15.30 18.06
N TYR A 201 11.42 15.20 16.74
CA TYR A 201 10.16 14.88 16.09
C TYR A 201 9.61 13.53 16.57
N ARG A 202 10.50 12.54 16.72
CA ARG A 202 10.15 11.21 17.26
C ARG A 202 9.71 11.29 18.73
N GLU A 203 10.43 12.03 19.55
CA GLU A 203 10.19 12.13 21.00
C GLU A 203 8.94 12.94 21.35
N LEU A 204 8.77 14.12 20.75
CA LEU A 204 7.74 15.09 21.14
C LEU A 204 6.33 14.71 20.68
N LEU A 205 6.23 13.86 19.66
CA LEU A 205 4.96 13.52 19.01
C LEU A 205 4.50 12.09 19.30
N ASP A 206 5.13 11.42 20.28
CA ASP A 206 4.85 10.03 20.64
C ASP A 206 4.88 9.09 19.41
N HIS A 207 5.95 9.23 18.63
CA HIS A 207 6.18 8.49 17.39
C HIS A 207 7.27 7.43 17.58
N SER A 208 7.49 6.97 18.81
CA SER A 208 8.50 5.95 19.15
C SER A 208 8.31 4.65 18.35
N GLU A 209 7.06 4.22 18.17
CA GLU A 209 6.66 3.02 17.43
C GLU A 209 6.63 3.21 15.90
N LYS A 210 6.88 4.43 15.39
CA LYS A 210 6.79 4.73 13.96
C LYS A 210 8.13 4.59 13.26
N THR A 211 8.09 4.14 12.02
CA THR A 211 9.25 4.14 11.12
C THR A 211 9.38 5.51 10.46
N ILE A 212 10.54 6.17 10.55
CA ILE A 212 10.81 7.46 9.92
C ILE A 212 11.71 7.24 8.70
N CYS A 213 11.19 7.63 7.53
CA CYS A 213 11.92 7.69 6.28
C CYS A 213 12.27 9.14 5.96
N CYS A 214 13.52 9.42 5.58
CA CYS A 214 13.96 10.76 5.19
C CYS A 214 14.55 10.74 3.78
N ILE A 215 14.24 11.76 2.96
CA ILE A 215 14.85 11.95 1.63
C ILE A 215 15.47 13.35 1.49
N GLY A 216 16.64 13.45 0.87
CA GLY A 216 17.37 14.70 0.70
C GLY A 216 18.55 14.63 -0.27
N ASP A 217 19.21 15.76 -0.49
CA ASP A 217 20.25 15.91 -1.51
C ASP A 217 21.55 16.55 -1.00
N HIS A 218 21.48 17.41 0.03
CA HIS A 218 22.54 18.37 0.33
C HIS A 218 23.14 18.23 1.73
N ASN A 219 24.15 19.08 2.00
CA ASN A 219 24.92 19.05 3.25
C ASN A 219 24.09 19.11 4.53
N ASN A 220 22.99 19.87 4.53
CA ASN A 220 22.06 20.06 5.65
C ASN A 220 21.10 18.88 5.84
N ASP A 221 21.05 17.93 4.90
CA ASP A 221 20.26 16.71 4.97
C ASP A 221 21.05 15.53 5.53
N TYR A 222 22.38 15.61 5.52
CA TYR A 222 23.26 14.53 5.95
C TYR A 222 22.86 13.94 7.30
N GLU A 223 22.66 14.80 8.31
CA GLU A 223 22.27 14.36 9.64
C GLU A 223 20.86 13.73 9.66
N MET A 224 19.90 14.22 8.86
CA MET A 224 18.54 13.64 8.85
C MET A 224 18.49 12.28 8.15
N ILE A 225 19.21 12.12 7.03
CA ILE A 225 19.34 10.85 6.32
C ILE A 225 19.97 9.79 7.24
N LYS A 226 21.01 10.18 7.98
CA LYS A 226 21.75 9.26 8.85
C LYS A 226 20.95 8.78 10.08
N VAL A 227 20.04 9.60 10.62
CA VAL A 227 19.28 9.26 11.84
C VAL A 227 17.90 8.67 11.54
N ALA A 228 17.47 8.70 10.28
CA ALA A 228 16.24 8.05 9.84
C ALA A 228 16.36 6.52 10.00
N ASP A 229 15.22 5.84 10.15
CA ASP A 229 15.20 4.37 10.06
C ASP A 229 15.46 3.91 8.62
N VAL A 230 15.09 4.76 7.65
CA VAL A 230 15.40 4.62 6.23
C VAL A 230 15.83 5.97 5.68
N GLY A 231 17.10 6.10 5.32
CA GLY A 231 17.69 7.25 4.65
C GLY A 231 17.68 7.10 3.13
N ILE A 232 17.21 8.11 2.41
CA ILE A 232 17.06 8.09 0.95
C ILE A 232 17.81 9.27 0.35
N ALA A 233 18.62 9.02 -0.68
CA ALA A 233 19.25 10.09 -1.47
C ALA A 233 18.62 10.18 -2.86
N VAL A 234 18.46 11.38 -3.39
CA VAL A 234 18.14 11.60 -4.81
C VAL A 234 19.40 11.46 -5.68
N GLU A 235 19.25 11.18 -6.96
CA GLU A 235 20.41 10.95 -7.85
C GLU A 235 21.29 12.21 -8.01
N ASN A 236 20.71 13.41 -7.95
CA ASN A 236 21.45 14.67 -7.97
C ASN A 236 22.10 15.03 -6.63
N ALA A 237 21.94 14.20 -5.59
CA ALA A 237 22.51 14.44 -4.27
C ALA A 237 24.05 14.44 -4.27
N LEU A 238 24.65 15.15 -3.31
CA LEU A 238 26.09 15.09 -3.07
C LEU A 238 26.51 13.64 -2.75
N GLU A 239 27.68 13.22 -3.22
CA GLU A 239 28.20 11.86 -2.98
C GLU A 239 28.23 11.49 -1.50
N LYS A 240 28.53 12.44 -0.62
CA LYS A 240 28.52 12.18 0.83
C LYS A 240 27.13 11.83 1.40
N ILE A 241 26.05 12.24 0.73
CA ILE A 241 24.66 11.96 1.12
C ILE A 241 24.29 10.57 0.62
N LYS A 242 24.59 10.28 -0.65
CA LYS A 242 24.43 8.93 -1.24
C LYS A 242 25.15 7.86 -0.43
N ASN A 243 26.36 8.16 0.06
CA ASN A 243 27.16 7.22 0.86
C ASN A 243 26.58 6.89 2.24
N VAL A 244 25.65 7.68 2.77
CA VAL A 244 25.00 7.41 4.07
C VAL A 244 23.53 7.04 3.94
N ALA A 245 22.97 7.09 2.73
CA ALA A 245 21.61 6.65 2.45
C ALA A 245 21.56 5.12 2.30
N ASP A 246 20.43 4.53 2.68
CA ASP A 246 20.14 3.11 2.50
C ASP A 246 19.83 2.78 1.03
N TRP A 247 19.25 3.73 0.29
CA TRP A 247 19.09 3.64 -1.16
C TRP A 247 19.10 5.00 -1.86
N ILE A 248 19.26 4.94 -3.17
CA ILE A 248 19.30 6.10 -4.07
C ILE A 248 18.14 5.98 -5.06
N VAL A 249 17.33 7.02 -5.17
CA VAL A 249 16.26 7.13 -6.17
C VAL A 249 16.68 8.09 -7.29
N THR A 250 15.82 8.24 -8.30
CA THR A 250 16.00 9.19 -9.40
C THR A 250 16.20 10.64 -8.92
N ASP A 251 16.67 11.52 -9.81
CA ASP A 251 16.85 12.94 -9.48
C ASP A 251 15.53 13.71 -9.28
N ASN A 252 15.66 14.92 -8.75
CA ASN A 252 14.57 15.83 -8.42
C ASN A 252 13.67 16.23 -9.62
N ASN A 253 14.19 16.20 -10.85
CA ASN A 253 13.42 16.50 -12.07
C ASN A 253 12.59 15.31 -12.57
N HIS A 254 12.77 14.13 -11.97
CA HIS A 254 12.13 12.89 -12.39
C HIS A 254 11.24 12.27 -11.31
N ASP A 255 10.55 13.11 -10.52
CA ASP A 255 9.55 12.68 -9.55
C ASP A 255 10.13 11.86 -8.37
N ALA A 256 11.32 12.22 -7.88
CA ALA A 256 12.07 11.46 -6.86
C ALA A 256 11.24 11.00 -5.65
N VAL A 257 10.42 11.89 -5.09
CA VAL A 257 9.58 11.57 -3.93
C VAL A 257 8.49 10.54 -4.27
N ALA A 258 7.89 10.62 -5.46
CA ALA A 258 6.93 9.61 -5.92
C ALA A 258 7.59 8.24 -6.09
N VAL A 259 8.81 8.19 -6.63
CA VAL A 259 9.57 6.94 -6.78
C VAL A 259 9.89 6.35 -5.41
N ALA A 260 10.41 7.15 -4.48
CA ALA A 260 10.72 6.71 -3.12
C ALA A 260 9.51 6.16 -2.38
N ILE A 261 8.36 6.85 -2.45
CA ILE A 261 7.10 6.36 -1.87
C ILE A 261 6.70 5.02 -2.48
N LYS A 262 6.76 4.89 -3.81
CA LYS A 262 6.38 3.66 -4.50
C LYS A 262 7.26 2.46 -4.11
N GLU A 263 8.57 2.68 -3.94
CA GLU A 263 9.49 1.64 -3.48
C GLU A 263 9.20 1.24 -2.02
N LEU A 264 8.87 2.18 -1.14
CA LEU A 264 8.40 1.87 0.22
C LEU A 264 7.13 1.00 0.21
N GLU A 265 6.18 1.30 -0.67
CA GLU A 265 4.97 0.49 -0.83
C GLU A 265 5.28 -0.91 -1.35
N GLN A 266 6.30 -1.05 -2.21
CA GLN A 266 6.75 -2.36 -2.68
C GLN A 266 7.39 -3.16 -1.54
N LEU A 267 8.22 -2.55 -0.71
CA LEU A 267 8.82 -3.19 0.47
C LEU A 267 7.77 -3.63 1.50
N GLU A 268 6.67 -2.89 1.66
CA GLU A 268 5.53 -3.35 2.45
C GLU A 268 4.88 -4.61 1.84
N LYS A 269 4.68 -4.63 0.51
CA LYS A 269 4.13 -5.80 -0.17
C LYS A 269 5.02 -7.02 -0.02
N GLU A 270 6.32 -6.87 -0.26
CA GLU A 270 7.31 -7.95 -0.12
C GLU A 270 7.39 -8.46 1.32
N LYS A 271 7.31 -7.57 2.33
CA LYS A 271 7.25 -8.00 3.74
C LYS A 271 6.00 -8.84 4.04
N ASN A 272 4.83 -8.42 3.57
CA ASN A 272 3.60 -9.20 3.79
C ASN A 272 3.65 -10.57 3.08
N GLU A 273 4.39 -10.68 1.97
CA GLU A 273 4.65 -11.95 1.29
C GLU A 273 5.64 -12.83 2.07
N MET A 274 6.71 -12.23 2.63
CA MET A 274 7.62 -12.91 3.57
C MET A 274 6.86 -13.44 4.79
N GLU A 275 5.90 -12.70 5.35
CA GLU A 275 5.14 -13.12 6.54
C GLU A 275 4.38 -14.45 6.35
N ILE A 276 3.76 -14.69 5.18
CA ILE A 276 3.07 -15.97 4.90
C ILE A 276 4.08 -17.09 4.69
N ARG A 277 5.14 -16.85 3.90
CA ARG A 277 6.15 -17.89 3.66
C ARG A 277 6.84 -18.30 4.96
N GLU A 278 7.32 -17.33 5.74
CA GLU A 278 7.98 -17.55 7.03
C GLU A 278 7.07 -18.29 8.02
N LEU A 279 5.78 -17.96 8.04
CA LEU A 279 4.78 -18.70 8.82
C LEU A 279 4.74 -20.17 8.40
N ILE A 280 4.62 -20.45 7.10
CA ILE A 280 4.56 -21.82 6.58
C ILE A 280 5.87 -22.57 6.83
N GLU A 281 7.03 -21.93 6.62
CA GLU A 281 8.36 -22.51 6.92
C GLU A 281 8.47 -22.89 8.39
N LYS A 282 8.06 -21.98 9.29
CA LYS A 282 8.03 -22.24 10.73
C LYS A 282 7.12 -23.43 11.05
N VAL A 283 5.89 -23.44 10.54
CA VAL A 283 4.93 -24.52 10.80
C VAL A 283 5.47 -25.86 10.31
N ILE A 284 5.97 -25.93 9.08
CA ILE A 284 6.52 -27.16 8.50
C ILE A 284 7.72 -27.65 9.30
N LYS A 285 8.62 -26.74 9.71
CA LYS A 285 9.78 -27.06 10.54
C LYS A 285 9.36 -27.64 11.89
N ASP A 286 8.38 -27.05 12.55
CA ASP A 286 7.87 -27.55 13.84
C ASP A 286 7.25 -28.96 13.69
N MET A 287 6.69 -29.27 12.52
CA MET A 287 6.12 -30.58 12.19
C MET A 287 7.17 -31.65 11.82
N GLU A 288 8.44 -31.31 11.61
CA GLU A 288 9.50 -32.28 11.22
C GLU A 288 9.62 -33.41 12.24
N SER A 289 9.53 -33.07 13.54
CA SER A 289 9.65 -34.03 14.64
C SER A 289 8.52 -35.08 14.65
N ASP A 290 7.36 -34.76 14.07
CA ASP A 290 6.22 -35.65 13.93
C ASP A 290 6.17 -36.33 12.54
N GLY A 291 7.20 -36.20 11.70
CA GLY A 291 7.27 -36.83 10.37
C GLY A 291 6.97 -35.90 9.19
N GLY A 292 6.90 -34.59 9.44
CA GLY A 292 6.71 -33.53 8.45
C GLY A 292 5.27 -33.37 7.98
N LEU A 293 5.01 -32.35 7.16
CA LEU A 293 3.69 -32.09 6.58
C LEU A 293 3.28 -33.22 5.61
N LYS A 294 2.05 -33.72 5.72
CA LYS A 294 1.48 -34.76 4.83
C LYS A 294 0.15 -34.36 4.20
N SER A 295 -0.61 -33.48 4.86
CA SER A 295 -1.90 -33.05 4.34
C SER A 295 -2.19 -31.59 4.67
N VAL A 296 -2.87 -30.91 3.75
CA VAL A 296 -3.54 -29.62 3.99
C VAL A 296 -5.03 -29.84 3.82
N VAL A 297 -5.83 -29.32 4.74
CA VAL A 297 -7.29 -29.33 4.66
C VAL A 297 -7.82 -27.91 4.73
N TRP A 298 -8.54 -27.50 3.69
CA TRP A 298 -9.15 -26.17 3.56
C TRP A 298 -10.60 -26.22 4.04
N VAL A 299 -10.91 -25.49 5.12
CA VAL A 299 -12.20 -25.58 5.83
C VAL A 299 -12.86 -24.21 5.94
N ALA A 300 -14.06 -24.08 5.39
CA ALA A 300 -14.88 -22.88 5.53
C ALA A 300 -16.33 -23.15 5.13
N ALA A 301 -17.18 -22.11 5.16
CA ALA A 301 -18.58 -22.17 4.74
C ALA A 301 -18.89 -21.14 3.64
N GLY A 302 -19.80 -21.51 2.71
CA GLY A 302 -20.27 -20.62 1.64
C GLY A 302 -19.15 -20.04 0.78
N GLY A 303 -19.22 -18.75 0.44
CA GLY A 303 -18.18 -18.10 -0.38
C GLY A 303 -16.76 -18.15 0.23
N SER A 304 -16.62 -18.30 1.56
CA SER A 304 -15.31 -18.52 2.18
C SER A 304 -14.75 -19.91 1.87
N HIS A 305 -15.62 -20.93 1.74
CA HIS A 305 -15.24 -22.27 1.26
C HIS A 305 -14.72 -22.16 -0.16
N ASP A 306 -15.50 -21.60 -1.09
CA ASP A 306 -15.08 -21.48 -2.48
C ASP A 306 -13.85 -20.57 -2.68
N GLY A 307 -13.58 -19.66 -1.74
CA GLY A 307 -12.34 -18.89 -1.71
C GLY A 307 -11.07 -19.76 -1.60
N HIS A 308 -11.16 -20.98 -1.05
CA HIS A 308 -10.05 -21.94 -1.03
C HIS A 308 -9.87 -22.70 -2.34
N TYR A 309 -10.79 -22.57 -3.30
CA TYR A 309 -10.79 -23.39 -4.50
C TYR A 309 -9.51 -23.21 -5.34
N ALA A 310 -8.97 -22.00 -5.42
CA ALA A 310 -7.71 -21.73 -6.14
C ALA A 310 -6.54 -22.50 -5.53
N ALA A 311 -6.43 -22.49 -4.20
CA ALA A 311 -5.40 -23.18 -3.45
C ALA A 311 -5.51 -24.71 -3.60
N GLN A 312 -6.73 -25.23 -3.45
CA GLN A 312 -7.02 -26.65 -3.66
C GLN A 312 -6.70 -27.09 -5.09
N TYR A 313 -7.14 -26.32 -6.10
CA TYR A 313 -6.91 -26.64 -7.50
C TYR A 313 -5.42 -26.64 -7.84
N PHE A 314 -4.64 -25.69 -7.30
CA PHE A 314 -3.20 -25.66 -7.46
C PHE A 314 -2.54 -26.90 -6.84
N MET A 315 -2.80 -27.20 -5.57
CA MET A 315 -2.16 -28.34 -4.91
C MET A 315 -2.54 -29.68 -5.54
N ASP A 316 -3.78 -29.83 -6.01
CA ASP A 316 -4.25 -31.04 -6.72
C ASP A 316 -3.58 -31.23 -8.11
N ARG A 317 -2.85 -30.24 -8.61
CA ARG A 317 -2.11 -30.31 -9.88
C ARG A 317 -0.60 -30.35 -9.69
N GLU A 318 -0.10 -29.64 -8.71
CA GLU A 318 1.34 -29.41 -8.55
C GLU A 318 1.95 -30.18 -7.38
N SER A 319 1.19 -30.52 -6.33
CA SER A 319 1.78 -31.23 -5.20
C SER A 319 1.84 -32.73 -5.43
N THR A 320 3.01 -33.33 -5.20
CA THR A 320 3.19 -34.79 -5.20
C THR A 320 3.41 -35.35 -3.80
N ALA A 321 3.87 -34.50 -2.86
CA ALA A 321 4.19 -34.90 -1.50
C ALA A 321 3.08 -34.61 -0.48
N VAL A 322 2.25 -33.59 -0.71
CA VAL A 322 1.26 -33.11 0.28
C VAL A 322 -0.15 -33.28 -0.27
N ARG A 323 -0.97 -34.10 0.39
CA ARG A 323 -2.38 -34.27 0.05
C ARG A 323 -3.13 -32.97 0.33
N SER A 324 -3.92 -32.48 -0.63
CA SER A 324 -4.82 -31.35 -0.41
C SER A 324 -6.28 -31.77 -0.50
N GLN A 325 -7.10 -31.30 0.44
CA GLN A 325 -8.55 -31.49 0.39
C GLN A 325 -9.30 -30.23 0.84
N GLN A 326 -10.38 -29.90 0.16
CA GLN A 326 -11.31 -28.84 0.53
C GLN A 326 -12.60 -29.48 1.08
N ILE A 327 -13.15 -28.93 2.17
CA ILE A 327 -14.35 -29.47 2.83
C ILE A 327 -15.13 -28.34 3.52
N THR A 328 -16.46 -28.47 3.61
CA THR A 328 -17.28 -27.47 4.30
C THR A 328 -17.14 -27.60 5.82
N SER A 329 -17.25 -26.50 6.56
CA SER A 329 -17.08 -26.49 8.02
C SER A 329 -17.96 -27.52 8.72
N SER A 330 -19.26 -27.56 8.41
CA SER A 330 -20.19 -28.49 9.05
C SER A 330 -19.92 -29.95 8.68
N GLU A 331 -19.54 -30.24 7.43
CA GLU A 331 -19.15 -31.59 7.02
C GLU A 331 -17.89 -32.03 7.75
N PHE A 332 -16.92 -31.14 7.93
CA PHE A 332 -15.74 -31.41 8.75
C PHE A 332 -16.09 -31.67 10.22
N VAL A 333 -17.02 -30.90 10.80
CA VAL A 333 -17.49 -31.10 12.18
C VAL A 333 -18.12 -32.49 12.35
N TYR A 334 -18.99 -32.90 11.43
CA TYR A 334 -19.69 -34.18 11.54
C TYR A 334 -18.85 -35.38 11.08
N ALA A 335 -17.92 -35.17 10.14
CA ALA A 335 -17.23 -36.24 9.44
C ALA A 335 -15.79 -35.84 9.03
N ALA A 336 -15.00 -35.35 10.01
CA ALA A 336 -13.61 -35.00 9.79
C ALA A 336 -12.82 -36.16 9.12
N PRO A 337 -12.05 -35.89 8.05
CA PRO A 337 -11.26 -36.93 7.39
C PRO A 337 -10.27 -37.59 8.34
N LYS A 338 -10.16 -38.92 8.30
CA LYS A 338 -9.23 -39.69 9.16
C LYS A 338 -7.75 -39.33 8.97
N CYS A 339 -7.40 -38.68 7.86
CA CYS A 339 -6.04 -38.21 7.62
C CYS A 339 -5.68 -36.95 8.43
N VAL A 340 -6.66 -36.29 9.06
CA VAL A 340 -6.43 -35.10 9.89
C VAL A 340 -5.78 -35.52 11.21
N GLY A 341 -4.58 -34.99 11.45
CA GLY A 341 -3.89 -35.13 12.73
C GLY A 341 -2.57 -34.35 12.74
N LYS A 342 -1.58 -34.83 13.50
CA LYS A 342 -0.29 -34.13 13.71
C LYS A 342 0.46 -33.71 12.45
N ASN A 343 0.28 -34.42 11.35
CA ASN A 343 0.91 -34.12 10.06
C ASN A 343 0.00 -33.32 9.11
N THR A 344 -1.00 -32.63 9.67
CA THR A 344 -1.99 -31.88 8.91
C THR A 344 -1.99 -30.41 9.30
N ILE A 345 -1.98 -29.54 8.29
CA ILE A 345 -2.39 -28.14 8.44
C ILE A 345 -3.87 -28.04 8.08
N VAL A 346 -4.67 -27.49 8.96
CA VAL A 346 -6.07 -27.14 8.69
C VAL A 346 -6.18 -25.63 8.59
N VAL A 347 -6.49 -25.13 7.38
CA VAL A 347 -6.68 -23.69 7.13
C VAL A 347 -8.17 -23.37 7.21
N LEU A 348 -8.54 -22.55 8.18
CA LEU A 348 -9.93 -22.23 8.49
C LEU A 348 -10.24 -20.79 8.11
N THR A 349 -11.32 -20.52 7.37
CA THR A 349 -11.63 -19.15 6.92
C THR A 349 -13.01 -18.70 7.32
N SER A 350 -13.06 -17.53 7.95
CA SER A 350 -14.30 -16.82 8.21
C SER A 350 -14.04 -15.33 8.30
N MET A 351 -14.91 -14.51 7.70
CA MET A 351 -14.80 -13.05 7.85
C MET A 351 -15.01 -12.59 9.30
N ARG A 352 -15.97 -13.20 10.03
CA ARG A 352 -16.49 -12.71 11.32
C ARG A 352 -16.76 -13.80 12.36
N GLY A 353 -16.07 -14.93 12.29
CA GLY A 353 -16.26 -16.04 13.24
C GLY A 353 -17.56 -16.83 13.05
N THR A 354 -17.71 -17.47 11.89
CA THR A 354 -18.81 -18.41 11.59
C THR A 354 -18.78 -19.57 12.59
N LYS A 355 -19.91 -19.85 13.26
CA LYS A 355 -20.01 -20.82 14.38
C LYS A 355 -19.46 -22.20 14.01
N GLU A 356 -19.85 -22.73 12.86
CA GLU A 356 -19.45 -24.05 12.41
C GLU A 356 -17.96 -24.10 12.03
N THR A 357 -17.39 -22.99 11.55
CA THR A 357 -15.94 -22.88 11.28
C THR A 357 -15.15 -22.83 12.59
N ILE A 358 -15.66 -22.17 13.62
CA ILE A 358 -15.05 -22.17 14.96
C ILE A 358 -15.07 -23.60 15.54
N GLU A 359 -16.20 -24.31 15.42
CA GLU A 359 -16.29 -25.69 15.88
C GLU A 359 -15.36 -26.63 15.11
N ALA A 360 -15.23 -26.43 13.79
CA ALA A 360 -14.27 -27.15 12.97
C ALA A 360 -12.82 -26.91 13.44
N ALA A 361 -12.47 -25.68 13.84
CA ALA A 361 -11.14 -25.37 14.37
C ALA A 361 -10.87 -26.13 15.68
N LYS A 362 -11.86 -26.21 16.58
CA LYS A 362 -11.75 -26.96 17.83
C LYS A 362 -11.53 -28.46 17.56
N ILE A 363 -12.29 -29.04 16.63
CA ILE A 363 -12.15 -30.44 16.24
C ILE A 363 -10.78 -30.70 15.60
N ALA A 364 -10.32 -29.82 14.71
CA ALA A 364 -8.99 -29.94 14.10
C ALA A 364 -7.88 -29.98 15.16
N LYS A 365 -7.94 -29.11 16.17
CA LYS A 365 -6.99 -29.13 17.30
C LYS A 365 -7.10 -30.38 18.15
N GLN A 366 -8.32 -30.86 18.43
CA GLN A 366 -8.51 -32.12 19.17
C GLN A 366 -7.91 -33.32 18.45
N LEU A 367 -7.95 -33.33 17.11
CA LEU A 367 -7.30 -34.34 16.27
C LEU A 367 -5.77 -34.17 16.19
N GLY A 368 -5.25 -33.04 16.68
CA GLY A 368 -3.81 -32.74 16.75
C GLY A 368 -3.27 -32.03 15.53
N ALA A 369 -4.12 -31.50 14.64
CA ALA A 369 -3.67 -30.72 13.49
C ALA A 369 -3.22 -29.32 13.89
N VAL A 370 -2.28 -28.75 13.11
CA VAL A 370 -1.93 -27.33 13.19
C VAL A 370 -3.03 -26.53 12.53
N THR A 371 -3.52 -25.49 13.20
CA THR A 371 -4.63 -24.66 12.73
C THR A 371 -4.19 -23.26 12.36
N ILE A 372 -4.55 -22.83 11.15
CA ILE A 372 -4.29 -21.47 10.65
C ILE A 372 -5.63 -20.82 10.32
N SER A 373 -6.00 -19.75 11.02
CA SER A 373 -7.18 -18.97 10.66
C SER A 373 -6.87 -17.97 9.55
N GLN A 374 -7.83 -17.72 8.67
CA GLN A 374 -7.91 -16.52 7.87
C GLN A 374 -9.13 -15.71 8.29
N TYR A 375 -8.93 -14.43 8.60
CA TYR A 375 -9.96 -13.57 9.18
C TYR A 375 -9.97 -12.13 8.64
N VAL A 376 -11.11 -11.46 8.78
CA VAL A 376 -11.23 -10.00 8.60
C VAL A 376 -11.32 -9.34 9.98
N ASP A 377 -12.34 -9.74 10.74
CA ASP A 377 -12.61 -9.30 12.10
C ASP A 377 -12.15 -10.38 13.10
N GLU A 378 -11.49 -9.99 14.19
CA GLU A 378 -11.13 -10.91 15.28
C GLU A 378 -12.38 -11.58 15.87
N SER A 379 -12.25 -12.85 16.27
CA SER A 379 -13.36 -13.65 16.80
C SER A 379 -12.83 -14.86 17.59
N GLU A 380 -13.72 -15.68 18.13
CA GLU A 380 -13.34 -16.95 18.75
C GLU A 380 -12.50 -17.84 17.79
N LEU A 381 -12.65 -17.68 16.46
CA LEU A 381 -11.81 -18.41 15.50
C LEU A 381 -10.33 -18.07 15.66
N THR A 382 -10.00 -16.79 15.86
CA THR A 382 -8.62 -16.32 16.03
C THR A 382 -8.04 -16.67 17.40
N GLU A 383 -8.90 -16.86 18.40
CA GLU A 383 -8.50 -17.33 19.73
C GLU A 383 -8.23 -18.85 19.74
N VAL A 384 -9.00 -19.62 18.97
CA VAL A 384 -8.87 -21.08 18.91
C VAL A 384 -7.64 -21.50 18.09
N CYS A 385 -7.41 -20.86 16.93
CA CYS A 385 -6.36 -21.29 16.01
C CYS A 385 -4.94 -21.02 16.54
N ASP A 386 -3.97 -21.81 16.10
CA ASP A 386 -2.56 -21.68 16.49
C ASP A 386 -1.89 -20.47 15.83
N TYR A 387 -2.32 -20.16 14.61
CA TYR A 387 -1.84 -19.05 13.80
C TYR A 387 -3.00 -18.33 13.13
N ASN A 388 -2.81 -17.04 12.87
CA ASN A 388 -3.86 -16.16 12.33
C ASN A 388 -3.30 -15.32 11.18
N VAL A 389 -4.03 -15.27 10.06
CA VAL A 389 -3.65 -14.51 8.86
C VAL A 389 -4.80 -13.60 8.46
N GLN A 390 -4.60 -12.30 8.59
CA GLN A 390 -5.62 -11.32 8.22
C GLN A 390 -5.71 -11.17 6.69
N TYR A 391 -6.90 -10.93 6.16
CA TYR A 391 -7.12 -10.68 4.73
C TYR A 391 -8.08 -9.53 4.45
N GLY A 392 -8.00 -8.99 3.23
CA GLY A 392 -8.91 -7.98 2.70
C GLY A 392 -10.19 -8.59 2.11
N SER A 393 -11.35 -8.05 2.46
CA SER A 393 -12.64 -8.53 1.92
C SER A 393 -12.85 -8.11 0.46
N ILE A 394 -13.28 -9.05 -0.39
CA ILE A 394 -13.70 -8.77 -1.79
C ILE A 394 -14.96 -7.89 -1.87
N TRP A 395 -15.68 -7.71 -0.76
CA TRP A 395 -16.80 -6.78 -0.66
C TRP A 395 -16.36 -5.33 -0.87
N GLU A 396 -15.12 -5.01 -0.51
CA GLU A 396 -14.52 -3.69 -0.66
C GLU A 396 -13.74 -3.63 -1.97
N ASP A 397 -14.28 -2.89 -2.93
CA ASP A 397 -13.81 -2.84 -4.33
C ASP A 397 -12.34 -2.39 -4.46
N ASP A 398 -11.88 -1.47 -3.60
CA ASP A 398 -10.55 -0.88 -3.71
C ASP A 398 -9.48 -1.60 -2.87
N LYS A 399 -9.81 -2.71 -2.20
CA LYS A 399 -8.79 -3.54 -1.54
C LYS A 399 -7.92 -4.27 -2.56
N ASP A 400 -6.69 -4.59 -2.15
CA ASP A 400 -5.76 -5.37 -2.97
C ASP A 400 -6.29 -6.80 -3.14
N GLN A 401 -6.70 -7.15 -4.37
CA GLN A 401 -7.31 -8.43 -4.67
C GLN A 401 -6.32 -9.61 -4.51
N SER A 402 -5.01 -9.35 -4.49
CA SER A 402 -3.98 -10.34 -4.19
C SER A 402 -3.90 -10.70 -2.69
N LYS A 403 -4.50 -9.88 -1.81
CA LYS A 403 -4.50 -10.04 -0.34
C LYS A 403 -5.87 -10.46 0.21
N THR A 404 -6.71 -11.05 -0.64
CA THR A 404 -7.99 -11.65 -0.25
C THR A 404 -7.77 -13.02 0.39
N ASN A 405 -8.81 -13.63 0.95
CA ASN A 405 -8.74 -15.01 1.45
C ASN A 405 -8.28 -16.00 0.36
N ALA A 406 -8.77 -15.83 -0.88
CA ALA A 406 -8.33 -16.66 -1.99
C ALA A 406 -6.87 -16.42 -2.36
N GLY A 407 -6.42 -15.15 -2.35
CA GLY A 407 -5.02 -14.80 -2.59
C GLY A 407 -4.08 -15.37 -1.54
N ASN A 408 -4.43 -15.24 -0.25
CA ASN A 408 -3.66 -15.80 0.85
C ASN A 408 -3.64 -17.32 0.82
N ALA A 409 -4.78 -17.98 0.56
CA ALA A 409 -4.83 -19.44 0.44
C ALA A 409 -3.94 -19.95 -0.70
N LEU A 410 -4.01 -19.31 -1.88
CA LEU A 410 -3.16 -19.68 -3.01
C LEU A 410 -1.68 -19.46 -2.72
N ARG A 411 -1.33 -18.35 -2.05
CA ARG A 411 0.05 -18.06 -1.64
C ARG A 411 0.58 -19.09 -0.65
N MET A 412 -0.24 -19.48 0.35
CA MET A 412 0.10 -20.58 1.27
C MET A 412 0.31 -21.89 0.52
N ALA A 413 -0.58 -22.26 -0.39
CA ALA A 413 -0.48 -23.48 -1.17
C ALA A 413 0.82 -23.53 -2.01
N MET A 414 1.16 -22.44 -2.69
CA MET A 414 2.39 -22.32 -3.47
C MET A 414 3.63 -22.37 -2.59
N ALA A 415 3.62 -21.71 -1.42
CA ALA A 415 4.70 -21.79 -0.45
C ALA A 415 4.87 -23.22 0.08
N ILE A 416 3.78 -23.91 0.40
CA ILE A 416 3.82 -25.30 0.88
C ILE A 416 4.50 -26.22 -0.14
N VAL A 417 4.09 -26.16 -1.41
CA VAL A 417 4.70 -26.99 -2.46
C VAL A 417 6.18 -26.65 -2.62
N ASP A 418 6.53 -25.37 -2.68
CA ASP A 418 7.93 -24.94 -2.83
C ASP A 418 8.82 -25.37 -1.65
N ILE A 419 8.34 -25.21 -0.41
CA ILE A 419 9.11 -25.54 0.79
C ILE A 419 9.29 -27.06 0.93
N VAL A 420 8.27 -27.85 0.61
CA VAL A 420 8.30 -29.31 0.82
C VAL A 420 9.03 -30.05 -0.29
N GLU A 421 8.81 -29.66 -1.55
CA GLU A 421 9.29 -30.42 -2.70
C GLU A 421 9.96 -29.56 -3.79
N GLY A 422 9.99 -28.23 -3.62
CA GLY A 422 10.46 -27.27 -4.63
C GLY A 422 9.41 -27.00 -5.70
N TYR A 423 9.26 -25.75 -6.11
CA TYR A 423 8.37 -25.38 -7.20
C TYR A 423 9.10 -24.49 -8.22
N ASP A 424 9.42 -25.05 -9.38
CA ASP A 424 10.22 -24.39 -10.42
C ASP A 424 9.67 -23.01 -10.84
N ASN A 425 8.35 -22.85 -10.78
CA ASN A 425 7.66 -21.61 -11.18
C ASN A 425 7.29 -20.73 -9.98
N TYR A 426 7.90 -20.92 -8.80
CA TYR A 426 7.58 -20.12 -7.60
C TYR A 426 7.85 -18.63 -7.80
N ALA A 427 8.97 -18.28 -8.41
CA ALA A 427 9.31 -16.88 -8.71
C ALA A 427 8.28 -16.23 -9.67
N ASP A 428 7.84 -16.98 -10.68
CA ASP A 428 6.80 -16.53 -11.62
C ASP A 428 5.46 -16.34 -10.91
N ALA A 429 5.13 -17.21 -9.96
CA ALA A 429 3.91 -17.09 -9.16
C ALA A 429 3.93 -15.85 -8.27
N MET A 430 5.05 -15.56 -7.60
CA MET A 430 5.18 -14.35 -6.78
C MET A 430 5.10 -13.08 -7.62
N ASP A 431 5.77 -13.04 -8.77
CA ASP A 431 5.62 -11.96 -9.76
C ASP A 431 4.15 -11.79 -10.20
N ALA A 432 3.42 -12.88 -10.42
CA ALA A 432 2.01 -12.82 -10.78
C ALA A 432 1.13 -12.21 -9.67
N PHE A 433 1.38 -12.49 -8.38
CA PHE A 433 0.65 -11.84 -7.28
C PHE A 433 0.77 -10.31 -7.31
N THR A 434 1.95 -9.77 -7.61
CA THR A 434 2.17 -8.31 -7.73
C THR A 434 1.34 -7.67 -8.86
N LYS A 435 0.91 -8.47 -9.84
CA LYS A 435 0.19 -8.03 -11.05
C LYS A 435 -1.32 -8.20 -10.94
N VAL A 436 -1.83 -8.96 -9.95
CA VAL A 436 -3.27 -9.20 -9.78
C VAL A 436 -4.04 -7.89 -9.61
N GLN A 437 -3.63 -7.02 -8.70
CA GLN A 437 -4.35 -5.77 -8.43
C GLN A 437 -4.36 -4.81 -9.64
N PRO A 438 -3.23 -4.53 -10.31
CA PRO A 438 -3.23 -3.77 -11.56
C PRO A 438 -4.11 -4.38 -12.66
N ALA A 439 -4.13 -5.71 -12.80
CA ALA A 439 -4.99 -6.40 -13.75
C ALA A 439 -6.47 -6.23 -13.40
N TYR A 440 -6.84 -6.40 -12.13
CA TYR A 440 -8.20 -6.20 -11.63
C TYR A 440 -8.73 -4.80 -11.94
N VAL A 441 -7.96 -3.75 -11.66
CA VAL A 441 -8.38 -2.36 -11.92
C VAL A 441 -8.72 -2.16 -13.40
N LYS A 442 -7.90 -2.68 -14.31
CA LYS A 442 -8.15 -2.59 -15.76
C LYS A 442 -9.38 -3.40 -16.17
N ALA A 443 -9.48 -4.64 -15.70
CA ALA A 443 -10.59 -5.53 -15.97
C ALA A 443 -11.92 -4.94 -15.47
N ARG A 444 -11.91 -4.28 -14.30
CA ARG A 444 -13.08 -3.62 -13.71
C ARG A 444 -13.62 -2.54 -14.64
N GLU A 445 -12.76 -1.63 -15.09
CA GLU A 445 -13.17 -0.55 -16.00
C GLU A 445 -13.63 -1.09 -17.36
N TYR A 446 -12.95 -2.12 -17.87
CA TYR A 446 -13.34 -2.81 -19.10
C TYR A 446 -14.73 -3.47 -19.00
N CYS A 447 -15.00 -4.16 -17.89
CA CYS A 447 -16.23 -4.93 -17.73
C CYS A 447 -17.45 -4.08 -17.37
N ARG A 448 -17.31 -2.88 -16.78
CA ARG A 448 -18.45 -2.03 -16.38
C ARG A 448 -19.52 -1.86 -17.47
N PRO A 449 -19.21 -1.34 -18.67
CA PRO A 449 -20.22 -1.17 -19.71
C PRO A 449 -20.80 -2.50 -20.22
N LEU A 450 -20.00 -3.58 -20.20
CA LEU A 450 -20.44 -4.90 -20.62
C LEU A 450 -21.44 -5.51 -19.63
N ALA A 451 -21.14 -5.37 -18.34
CA ALA A 451 -21.98 -5.82 -17.23
C ALA A 451 -23.31 -5.06 -17.20
N GLU A 452 -23.33 -3.75 -17.46
CA GLU A 452 -24.58 -2.99 -17.54
C GLU A 452 -25.49 -3.48 -18.68
N LYS A 453 -24.91 -3.74 -19.86
CA LYS A 453 -25.65 -4.29 -21.00
C LYS A 453 -26.20 -5.69 -20.70
N TRP A 454 -25.38 -6.56 -20.12
CA TRP A 454 -25.79 -7.90 -19.73
C TRP A 454 -26.89 -7.87 -18.66
N ALA A 455 -26.72 -7.05 -17.62
CA ALA A 455 -27.68 -6.91 -16.53
C ALA A 455 -29.06 -6.46 -17.01
N GLU A 456 -29.12 -5.51 -17.94
CA GLU A 456 -30.38 -5.06 -18.55
C GLU A 456 -31.08 -6.19 -19.32
N GLN A 457 -30.33 -7.05 -20.02
CA GLN A 457 -30.88 -8.20 -20.73
C GLN A 457 -31.37 -9.30 -19.77
N MET A 458 -30.78 -9.42 -18.58
CA MET A 458 -31.08 -10.47 -17.60
C MET A 458 -32.07 -10.06 -16.49
N LYS A 459 -32.42 -8.78 -16.35
CA LYS A 459 -33.13 -8.25 -15.16
C LYS A 459 -34.47 -8.92 -14.85
N ASP A 460 -35.15 -9.45 -15.85
CA ASP A 460 -36.46 -10.10 -15.69
C ASP A 460 -36.37 -11.63 -15.55
N GLU A 461 -35.17 -12.20 -15.76
CA GLU A 461 -34.94 -13.63 -15.73
C GLU A 461 -35.08 -14.20 -14.32
N LYS A 462 -35.70 -15.39 -14.24
CA LYS A 462 -35.92 -16.10 -12.96
C LYS A 462 -34.87 -17.17 -12.68
N CYS A 463 -34.10 -17.53 -13.69
CA CYS A 463 -33.02 -18.49 -13.61
C CYS A 463 -31.88 -18.05 -14.51
N ILE A 464 -30.64 -18.03 -14.02
CA ILE A 464 -29.42 -17.74 -14.80
C ILE A 464 -28.47 -18.91 -14.62
N THR A 465 -28.19 -19.67 -15.67
CA THR A 465 -27.31 -20.85 -15.55
C THR A 465 -25.85 -20.43 -15.66
N VAL A 466 -24.99 -20.85 -14.72
CA VAL A 466 -23.56 -20.55 -14.76
C VAL A 466 -22.77 -21.78 -15.24
N LEU A 467 -21.86 -21.59 -16.19
CA LEU A 467 -20.88 -22.60 -16.61
C LEU A 467 -19.47 -22.11 -16.31
N ALA A 468 -18.66 -22.99 -15.76
CA ALA A 468 -17.24 -22.77 -15.53
C ALA A 468 -16.52 -24.12 -15.45
N SER A 469 -15.21 -24.15 -15.62
CA SER A 469 -14.42 -25.38 -15.45
C SER A 469 -13.04 -25.11 -14.86
N GLY A 470 -12.38 -26.19 -14.45
CA GLY A 470 -11.00 -26.16 -13.96
C GLY A 470 -10.78 -25.08 -12.90
N PRO A 471 -9.82 -24.15 -13.10
CA PRO A 471 -9.46 -23.13 -12.10
C PRO A 471 -10.52 -22.04 -11.93
N ALA A 472 -11.49 -21.92 -12.85
CA ALA A 472 -12.57 -20.93 -12.78
C ALA A 472 -13.84 -21.45 -12.10
N TYR A 473 -13.95 -22.76 -11.84
CA TYR A 473 -15.18 -23.36 -11.32
C TYR A 473 -15.59 -22.78 -9.97
N GLY A 474 -14.65 -22.59 -9.04
CA GLY A 474 -14.93 -21.94 -7.75
C GLY A 474 -15.51 -20.52 -7.90
N SER A 475 -15.02 -19.72 -8.86
CA SER A 475 -15.58 -18.38 -9.13
C SER A 475 -16.98 -18.44 -9.70
N GLY A 476 -17.25 -19.40 -10.60
CA GLY A 476 -18.60 -19.65 -11.13
C GLY A 476 -19.57 -20.07 -10.04
N HIS A 477 -19.14 -20.94 -9.13
CA HIS A 477 -19.94 -21.40 -8.00
C HIS A 477 -20.25 -20.26 -7.01
N ILE A 478 -19.27 -19.40 -6.68
CA ILE A 478 -19.50 -18.18 -5.87
C ILE A 478 -20.52 -17.26 -6.54
N PHE A 479 -20.34 -16.99 -7.83
CA PHE A 479 -21.24 -16.10 -8.55
C PHE A 479 -22.68 -16.62 -8.54
N SER A 480 -22.83 -17.92 -8.70
CA SER A 480 -24.13 -18.56 -8.67
C SER A 480 -24.77 -18.57 -7.28
N THR A 481 -24.05 -19.07 -6.28
CA THR A 481 -24.62 -19.32 -4.95
C THR A 481 -24.67 -18.08 -4.07
N CYS A 482 -23.59 -17.30 -4.01
CA CYS A 482 -23.51 -16.11 -3.19
C CYS A 482 -24.06 -14.87 -3.91
N ASN A 483 -23.69 -14.64 -5.18
CA ASN A 483 -24.10 -13.39 -5.85
C ASN A 483 -25.51 -13.45 -6.43
N ILE A 484 -25.89 -14.52 -7.15
CA ILE A 484 -27.20 -14.57 -7.82
C ILE A 484 -28.27 -15.14 -6.87
N LEU A 485 -28.00 -16.28 -6.24
CA LEU A 485 -28.97 -16.97 -5.39
C LEU A 485 -29.16 -16.30 -4.02
N GLU A 486 -28.09 -16.08 -3.27
CA GLU A 486 -28.18 -15.50 -1.93
C GLU A 486 -28.54 -14.00 -1.96
N MET A 487 -27.80 -13.19 -2.72
CA MET A 487 -27.96 -11.73 -2.70
C MET A 487 -29.16 -11.25 -3.53
N LEU A 488 -29.38 -11.84 -4.71
CA LEU A 488 -30.42 -11.39 -5.65
C LEU A 488 -31.66 -12.27 -5.68
N GLN A 489 -31.64 -13.43 -5.00
CA GLN A 489 -32.78 -14.36 -4.90
C GLN A 489 -33.28 -14.86 -6.26
N ILE A 490 -32.36 -15.04 -7.22
CA ILE A 490 -32.60 -15.59 -8.56
C ILE A 490 -32.07 -17.02 -8.60
N GLN A 491 -32.76 -17.94 -9.29
CA GLN A 491 -32.29 -19.32 -9.41
C GLN A 491 -31.00 -19.36 -10.23
N SER A 492 -30.04 -20.17 -9.81
CA SER A 492 -28.75 -20.23 -10.49
C SER A 492 -28.15 -21.62 -10.38
N PRO A 493 -28.44 -22.54 -11.32
CA PRO A 493 -27.71 -23.79 -11.42
C PRO A 493 -26.30 -23.53 -11.97
N THR A 494 -25.29 -24.15 -11.35
CA THR A 494 -23.91 -24.14 -11.85
C THR A 494 -23.52 -25.50 -12.38
N PHE A 495 -22.94 -25.55 -13.58
CA PHE A 495 -22.43 -26.78 -14.17
C PHE A 495 -20.95 -26.65 -14.52
N ASN A 496 -20.22 -27.75 -14.31
CA ASN A 496 -18.87 -27.85 -14.82
C ASN A 496 -18.93 -27.97 -16.36
N SER A 497 -18.17 -27.15 -17.11
CA SER A 497 -18.18 -27.21 -18.58
C SER A 497 -17.79 -28.60 -19.12
N CYS A 498 -16.98 -29.36 -18.38
CA CYS A 498 -16.63 -30.75 -18.72
C CYS A 498 -17.85 -31.69 -18.61
N ASP A 499 -18.68 -31.51 -17.58
CA ASP A 499 -19.85 -32.37 -17.31
C ASP A 499 -21.12 -31.90 -18.03
N PHE A 500 -21.14 -30.67 -18.54
CA PHE A 500 -22.30 -30.06 -19.19
C PHE A 500 -22.90 -30.95 -20.29
N PHE A 501 -22.05 -31.64 -21.05
CA PHE A 501 -22.46 -32.53 -22.15
C PHE A 501 -22.97 -33.92 -21.73
N HIS A 502 -23.10 -34.15 -20.42
CA HIS A 502 -23.48 -35.44 -19.85
C HIS A 502 -24.82 -35.36 -19.12
N GLY A 503 -25.73 -34.55 -19.64
CA GLY A 503 -27.09 -34.35 -19.13
C GLY A 503 -27.53 -32.89 -19.13
N PRO A 504 -26.80 -31.97 -18.46
CA PRO A 504 -27.23 -30.59 -18.29
C PRO A 504 -27.52 -29.82 -19.59
N PHE A 505 -26.80 -30.08 -20.68
CA PHE A 505 -26.99 -29.40 -21.96
C PHE A 505 -28.39 -29.56 -22.58
N GLU A 506 -29.18 -30.56 -22.15
CA GLU A 506 -30.57 -30.75 -22.58
C GLU A 506 -31.48 -29.58 -22.17
N ILE A 507 -31.09 -28.77 -21.18
CA ILE A 507 -31.86 -27.57 -20.80
C ILE A 507 -31.70 -26.42 -21.81
N THR A 508 -30.72 -26.51 -22.71
CA THR A 508 -30.42 -25.41 -23.65
C THR A 508 -31.56 -25.23 -24.66
N ASP A 509 -32.12 -24.02 -24.66
CA ASP A 509 -33.03 -23.54 -25.69
C ASP A 509 -32.72 -22.08 -26.06
N LYS A 510 -33.50 -21.52 -27.00
CA LYS A 510 -33.32 -20.14 -27.49
C LYS A 510 -33.64 -19.04 -26.47
N ASN A 511 -34.25 -19.37 -25.34
CA ASN A 511 -34.72 -18.42 -24.34
C ASN A 511 -33.98 -18.55 -23.00
N LYS A 512 -33.23 -19.65 -22.77
CA LYS A 512 -32.48 -19.86 -21.52
C LYS A 512 -31.24 -18.96 -21.44
N PRO A 513 -31.05 -18.24 -20.33
CA PRO A 513 -29.84 -17.47 -20.09
C PRO A 513 -28.69 -18.34 -19.55
N PHE A 514 -27.51 -18.11 -20.09
CA PHE A 514 -26.27 -18.76 -19.68
C PHE A 514 -25.18 -17.70 -19.44
N PHE A 515 -24.42 -17.86 -18.37
CA PHE A 515 -23.21 -17.10 -18.08
C PHE A 515 -22.04 -18.07 -18.04
N LEU A 516 -21.14 -17.98 -19.03
CA LEU A 516 -20.04 -18.91 -19.21
C LEU A 516 -18.70 -18.21 -18.92
N LEU A 517 -17.95 -18.76 -17.97
CA LEU A 517 -16.57 -18.36 -17.69
C LEU A 517 -15.61 -19.19 -18.55
N VAL A 518 -14.78 -18.53 -19.34
CA VAL A 518 -13.72 -19.19 -20.13
C VAL A 518 -12.41 -19.05 -19.37
N ALA A 519 -11.95 -20.15 -18.80
CA ALA A 519 -10.69 -20.16 -18.06
C ALA A 519 -9.49 -19.98 -19.00
N ASP A 520 -8.41 -19.41 -18.47
CA ASP A 520 -7.07 -19.62 -19.04
C ASP A 520 -6.46 -20.91 -18.47
N GLY A 521 -5.70 -21.63 -19.29
CA GLY A 521 -5.04 -22.88 -18.94
C GLY A 521 -5.71 -24.15 -19.48
N ARG A 522 -5.39 -25.28 -18.84
CA ARG A 522 -5.59 -26.63 -19.39
C ARG A 522 -7.04 -27.02 -19.67
N THR A 523 -8.02 -26.47 -18.94
CA THR A 523 -9.45 -26.82 -19.12
C THR A 523 -10.19 -25.96 -20.14
N ARG A 524 -9.55 -24.92 -20.70
CA ARG A 524 -10.17 -23.97 -21.64
C ARG A 524 -10.90 -24.62 -22.81
N LYS A 525 -10.38 -25.74 -23.34
CA LYS A 525 -11.01 -26.48 -24.45
C LYS A 525 -12.42 -26.99 -24.11
N ALA A 526 -12.71 -27.26 -22.84
CA ALA A 526 -14.04 -27.65 -22.39
C ALA A 526 -15.01 -26.45 -22.48
N ASP A 527 -14.57 -25.26 -22.07
CA ASP A 527 -15.33 -24.02 -22.16
C ASP A 527 -15.58 -23.65 -23.64
N GLU A 528 -14.56 -23.76 -24.50
CA GLU A 528 -14.68 -23.53 -25.95
C GLU A 528 -15.64 -24.52 -26.64
N ARG A 529 -15.68 -25.77 -26.17
CA ARG A 529 -16.66 -26.78 -26.63
C ARG A 529 -18.08 -26.35 -26.24
N ALA A 530 -18.28 -25.86 -25.02
CA ALA A 530 -19.57 -25.33 -24.57
C ALA A 530 -20.02 -24.11 -25.40
N ILE A 531 -19.11 -23.17 -25.70
CA ILE A 531 -19.37 -22.03 -26.59
C ILE A 531 -19.77 -22.49 -28.00
N THR A 532 -19.05 -23.47 -28.55
CA THR A 532 -19.34 -24.03 -29.88
C THR A 532 -20.73 -24.68 -29.93
N PHE A 533 -21.16 -25.31 -28.84
CA PHE A 533 -22.50 -25.86 -28.73
C PHE A 533 -23.55 -24.75 -28.60
N MET A 534 -23.34 -23.79 -27.69
CA MET A 534 -24.28 -22.70 -27.43
C MET A 534 -24.49 -21.81 -28.65
N SER A 535 -23.45 -21.54 -29.45
CA SER A 535 -23.59 -20.76 -30.69
C SER A 535 -24.52 -21.40 -31.73
N LYS A 536 -24.77 -22.72 -31.63
CA LYS A 536 -25.67 -23.45 -32.53
C LYS A 536 -27.09 -23.57 -31.98
N TYR A 537 -27.23 -23.74 -30.67
CA TYR A 537 -28.50 -24.20 -30.07
C TYR A 537 -29.10 -23.23 -29.06
N ALA A 538 -28.31 -22.34 -28.46
CA ALA A 538 -28.80 -21.33 -27.53
C ALA A 538 -29.26 -20.06 -28.27
N GLY A 539 -29.92 -19.17 -27.52
CA GLY A 539 -30.34 -17.86 -28.01
C GLY A 539 -29.32 -16.76 -27.80
N ASP A 540 -29.80 -15.52 -27.80
CA ASP A 540 -29.02 -14.30 -27.59
C ASP A 540 -28.68 -14.02 -26.11
N LYS A 541 -29.16 -14.84 -25.19
CA LYS A 541 -28.94 -14.72 -23.73
C LYS A 541 -27.74 -15.51 -23.21
N VAL A 542 -26.78 -15.81 -24.08
CA VAL A 542 -25.51 -16.41 -23.68
C VAL A 542 -24.48 -15.31 -23.52
N TYR A 543 -23.97 -15.16 -22.30
CA TYR A 543 -22.88 -14.26 -21.97
C TYR A 543 -21.60 -15.03 -21.74
N ILE A 544 -20.50 -14.57 -22.33
CA ILE A 544 -19.18 -15.19 -22.24
C ILE A 544 -18.24 -14.18 -21.59
N LEU A 545 -17.58 -14.59 -20.51
CA LEU A 545 -16.54 -13.81 -19.84
C LEU A 545 -15.22 -14.57 -19.92
N ASP A 546 -14.26 -14.02 -20.65
CA ASP A 546 -12.98 -14.69 -20.93
C ASP A 546 -11.86 -14.15 -20.03
N ALA A 547 -11.20 -15.06 -19.31
CA ALA A 547 -10.04 -14.75 -18.47
C ALA A 547 -8.96 -13.94 -19.20
N LYS A 548 -8.70 -14.25 -20.48
CA LYS A 548 -7.66 -13.55 -21.26
C LYS A 548 -8.02 -12.10 -21.51
N GLU A 549 -9.30 -11.78 -21.68
CA GLU A 549 -9.79 -10.41 -21.83
C GLU A 549 -9.73 -9.63 -20.51
N LEU A 550 -9.80 -10.34 -19.37
CA LEU A 550 -9.60 -9.76 -18.03
C LEU A 550 -8.13 -9.51 -17.68
N GLY A 551 -7.20 -9.79 -18.60
CA GLY A 551 -5.79 -9.48 -18.44
C GLY A 551 -4.94 -10.61 -17.87
N LEU A 552 -5.45 -11.84 -17.76
CA LEU A 552 -4.63 -13.01 -17.38
C LEU A 552 -3.50 -13.27 -18.38
N ASN A 553 -3.69 -12.88 -19.65
CA ASN A 553 -2.66 -12.95 -20.69
C ASN A 553 -1.43 -12.05 -20.43
N ASN A 554 -1.46 -11.19 -19.41
CA ASN A 554 -0.31 -10.41 -18.96
C ASN A 554 0.53 -11.13 -17.90
N LEU A 555 0.04 -12.26 -17.38
CA LEU A 555 0.78 -13.15 -16.49
C LEU A 555 1.57 -14.16 -17.34
N LYS A 556 2.62 -14.74 -16.75
CA LYS A 556 3.38 -15.78 -17.45
C LYS A 556 2.54 -17.06 -17.59
N ASP A 557 2.59 -17.67 -18.77
CA ASP A 557 1.88 -18.91 -19.10
C ASP A 557 2.17 -20.07 -18.11
N SER A 558 3.34 -20.05 -17.47
CA SER A 558 3.76 -21.02 -16.44
C SER A 558 2.82 -21.04 -15.22
N VAL A 559 2.14 -19.93 -14.92
CA VAL A 559 1.33 -19.80 -13.70
C VAL A 559 -0.05 -19.18 -13.91
N ALA A 560 -0.31 -18.55 -15.06
CA ALA A 560 -1.55 -17.80 -15.33
C ALA A 560 -2.84 -18.60 -15.02
N GLU A 561 -2.84 -19.91 -15.28
CA GLU A 561 -3.96 -20.81 -14.98
C GLU A 561 -4.42 -20.72 -13.51
N TYR A 562 -3.49 -20.58 -12.56
CA TYR A 562 -3.82 -20.58 -11.13
C TYR A 562 -4.42 -19.26 -10.63
N PHE A 563 -4.34 -18.21 -11.43
CA PHE A 563 -4.81 -16.86 -11.08
C PHE A 563 -6.20 -16.54 -11.61
N ASN A 564 -6.86 -17.46 -12.33
CA ASN A 564 -8.23 -17.28 -12.83
C ASN A 564 -9.18 -16.82 -11.72
N HIS A 565 -9.15 -17.50 -10.57
CA HIS A 565 -10.05 -17.21 -9.46
C HIS A 565 -9.88 -15.79 -8.91
N LEU A 566 -8.63 -15.32 -8.80
CA LEU A 566 -8.29 -14.02 -8.21
C LEU A 566 -8.75 -12.85 -9.09
N LEU A 567 -9.02 -13.07 -10.37
CA LEU A 567 -9.56 -12.04 -11.27
C LEU A 567 -11.05 -12.22 -11.55
N PHE A 568 -11.55 -13.44 -11.75
CA PHE A 568 -12.98 -13.66 -11.97
C PHE A 568 -13.82 -13.27 -10.75
N THR A 569 -13.49 -13.77 -9.56
CA THR A 569 -14.32 -13.59 -8.37
C THR A 569 -14.60 -12.12 -8.04
N PRO A 570 -13.60 -11.21 -7.98
CA PRO A 570 -13.90 -9.81 -7.70
C PRO A 570 -14.59 -9.09 -8.87
N ILE A 571 -14.35 -9.46 -10.13
CA ILE A 571 -15.10 -8.90 -11.28
C ILE A 571 -16.58 -9.31 -11.23
N LEU A 572 -16.85 -10.56 -10.92
CA LEU A 572 -18.22 -11.07 -10.78
C LEU A 572 -18.95 -10.39 -9.60
N ASN A 573 -18.26 -10.24 -8.46
CA ASN A 573 -18.83 -9.61 -7.26
C ASN A 573 -19.01 -8.08 -7.40
N ASN A 574 -17.98 -7.37 -7.84
CA ASN A 574 -17.97 -5.90 -7.82
C ASN A 574 -18.49 -5.24 -9.09
N VAL A 575 -18.62 -5.99 -10.19
CA VAL A 575 -19.08 -5.45 -11.47
C VAL A 575 -20.39 -6.10 -11.89
N TYR A 576 -20.40 -7.40 -12.16
CA TYR A 576 -21.59 -8.07 -12.73
C TYR A 576 -22.75 -8.17 -11.75
N MET A 577 -22.51 -8.61 -10.51
CA MET A 577 -23.55 -8.69 -9.48
C MET A 577 -24.15 -7.31 -9.21
N LYS A 578 -23.32 -6.27 -9.03
CA LYS A 578 -23.80 -4.91 -8.75
C LYS A 578 -24.60 -4.33 -9.92
N ALA A 579 -24.19 -4.61 -11.16
CA ALA A 579 -24.95 -4.23 -12.35
C ALA A 579 -26.33 -4.91 -12.37
N LEU A 580 -26.38 -6.22 -12.09
CA LEU A 580 -27.66 -6.96 -12.05
C LEU A 580 -28.54 -6.51 -10.90
N SER A 581 -27.98 -6.25 -9.72
CA SER A 581 -28.69 -5.65 -8.58
C SER A 581 -29.36 -4.33 -8.98
N LYS A 582 -28.61 -3.43 -9.64
CA LYS A 582 -29.13 -2.15 -10.14
C LYS A 582 -30.25 -2.34 -11.16
N ALA A 583 -30.10 -3.25 -12.12
CA ALA A 583 -31.07 -3.47 -13.19
C ALA A 583 -32.37 -4.13 -12.70
N THR A 584 -32.25 -5.07 -11.74
CA THR A 584 -33.39 -5.77 -11.13
C THR A 584 -34.11 -4.93 -10.08
N GLY A 585 -33.44 -3.91 -9.53
CA GLY A 585 -33.92 -3.14 -8.37
C GLY A 585 -33.85 -3.90 -7.04
N ILE A 586 -33.21 -5.08 -7.01
CA ILE A 586 -33.00 -5.86 -5.80
C ILE A 586 -31.69 -5.44 -5.17
N ASP A 587 -31.73 -4.86 -3.98
CA ASP A 587 -30.53 -4.52 -3.22
C ASP A 587 -29.78 -5.80 -2.83
N TYR A 588 -28.51 -5.91 -3.23
CA TYR A 588 -27.66 -7.09 -2.99
C TYR A 588 -27.33 -7.34 -1.51
N THR A 589 -27.60 -6.39 -0.62
CA THR A 589 -27.56 -6.57 0.84
C THR A 589 -28.82 -7.23 1.40
N THR A 590 -29.88 -7.38 0.58
CA THR A 590 -31.14 -7.96 1.02
C THR A 590 -30.93 -9.41 1.44
N ARG A 591 -31.39 -9.73 2.66
CA ARG A 591 -31.54 -11.09 3.16
C ARG A 591 -32.95 -11.29 3.69
N ARG A 592 -33.54 -12.47 3.48
CA ARG A 592 -34.80 -12.88 4.14
C ARG A 592 -34.55 -13.69 5.40
N TYR A 593 -33.50 -14.52 5.40
CA TYR A 593 -33.21 -15.49 6.46
C TYR A 593 -31.89 -15.22 7.18
N MET A 594 -30.79 -15.13 6.42
CA MET A 594 -29.45 -14.91 6.96
C MET A 594 -29.43 -13.65 7.86
N TRP A 595 -28.96 -13.81 9.10
CA TRP A 595 -28.91 -12.79 10.16
C TRP A 595 -30.27 -12.24 10.62
N LYS A 596 -31.38 -12.86 10.24
CA LYS A 596 -32.75 -12.42 10.59
C LYS A 596 -33.58 -13.45 11.34
N VAL A 597 -33.32 -14.74 11.14
CA VAL A 597 -34.03 -15.85 11.79
C VAL A 597 -33.07 -16.91 12.29
N GLU A 598 -33.51 -17.73 13.23
CA GLU A 598 -32.81 -18.94 13.68
C GLU A 598 -33.02 -20.09 12.67
N TYR A 599 -32.00 -20.94 12.52
CA TYR A 599 -31.99 -22.11 11.65
C TYR A 599 -31.07 -23.21 12.18
#